data_AF-A0A428PFU2-F1
#
_entry.id   AF-A0A428PFU2-F1
#
_cell.length_a   1.000
_cell.length_b   1.000
_cell.length_c   1.000
_cell.angle_alpha   90.00
_cell.angle_beta   90.00
_cell.angle_gamma   90.00
#
_symmetry.space_group_name_H-M   'P 1'
#
loop_
_entity.id
_entity.type
_entity.pdbx_description
1 polymer ?
#
loop_
_entity_poly.entity_id
_entity_poly.type
_entity_poly.pdbx_seq_one_letter_code
_entity_poly.pdbx_strand_id
1 'polypeptide(L)'
;MALPLPSGLIPSEVAFLCEMELVTVVPRQRLESIDLLGGTTPTLRPPHRNNLPLWLAILLKKQRRANIVPPPWLHPDSLRDIINHEINIDPKGWAPPPPPPVRGDGQGNARRLNPFGMDDTVLSPPFLPSCTSEAPPGALPHHWFEVAEMLLAHAGDDITSSSEVRSLLRDLQEVRAAKMRSSTAQLESGVDGVMSLRGVGAMELAESRGFVIGVVEGVRKIGASVEVSRREEDEERAGRESDEASDEDMGL
;
A
#
# COMPACT_ATOMS: atom_id res chain seq x y z
N MET A 1 -10.59 20.45 -25.32
CA MET A 1 -11.02 20.33 -23.92
C MET A 1 -10.50 18.98 -23.43
N ALA A 2 -9.60 18.97 -22.45
CA ALA A 2 -9.17 17.71 -21.85
C ALA A 2 -10.36 17.12 -21.07
N LEU A 3 -10.71 15.87 -21.36
CA LEU A 3 -11.72 15.15 -20.58
C LEU A 3 -11.29 15.14 -19.11
N PRO A 4 -12.16 15.51 -18.16
CA PRO A 4 -11.82 15.43 -16.75
C PRO A 4 -11.71 13.94 -16.39
N LEU A 5 -10.48 13.44 -16.26
CA LEU A 5 -10.23 12.10 -15.77
C LEU A 5 -10.64 12.01 -14.29
N PRO A 6 -11.17 10.86 -13.84
CA PRO A 6 -11.45 10.64 -12.44
C PRO A 6 -10.17 10.81 -11.62
N SER A 7 -10.29 11.42 -10.44
CA SER A 7 -9.12 11.66 -9.59
C SER A 7 -8.63 10.35 -8.94
N GLY A 8 -7.34 10.06 -9.04
CA GLY A 8 -6.72 8.87 -8.46
C GLY A 8 -6.46 7.77 -9.49
N LEU A 9 -5.77 6.71 -9.06
CA LEU A 9 -5.48 5.55 -9.90
C LEU A 9 -6.71 4.64 -10.00
N ILE A 10 -7.01 4.15 -11.19
CA ILE A 10 -8.01 3.09 -11.37
C ILE A 10 -7.39 1.70 -11.11
N PRO A 11 -8.20 0.67 -10.74
CA PRO A 11 -7.70 -0.68 -10.46
C PRO A 11 -6.78 -1.26 -11.54
N SER A 12 -7.07 -1.00 -12.83
CA SER A 12 -6.22 -1.46 -13.93
C SER A 12 -4.88 -0.73 -14.01
N GLU A 13 -4.81 0.55 -13.63
CA GLU A 13 -3.55 1.29 -13.55
C GLU A 13 -2.71 0.79 -12.38
N VAL A 14 -3.34 0.46 -11.25
CA VAL A 14 -2.63 -0.16 -10.11
C VAL A 14 -2.06 -1.53 -10.49
N ALA A 15 -2.85 -2.37 -11.18
CA ALA A 15 -2.37 -3.63 -11.70
C ALA A 15 -1.19 -3.45 -12.67
N PHE A 16 -1.24 -2.43 -13.54
CA PHE A 16 -0.14 -2.10 -14.44
C PHE A 16 1.12 -1.63 -13.69
N LEU A 17 0.99 -0.82 -12.63
CA LEU A 17 2.13 -0.40 -11.81
C LEU A 17 2.75 -1.59 -11.04
N CYS A 18 1.91 -2.51 -10.57
CA CYS A 18 2.32 -3.74 -9.90
C CYS A 18 3.21 -4.64 -10.80
N GLU A 19 3.08 -4.57 -12.13
CA GLU A 19 3.92 -5.35 -13.04
C GLU A 19 5.42 -5.08 -12.88
N MET A 20 5.80 -3.93 -12.30
CA MET A 20 7.18 -3.56 -12.02
C MET A 20 7.72 -4.12 -10.70
N GLU A 21 6.87 -4.76 -9.88
CA GLU A 21 7.28 -5.41 -8.64
C GLU A 21 8.33 -6.51 -8.90
N LEU A 22 9.32 -6.57 -8.02
CA LEU A 22 10.38 -7.58 -8.13
C LEU A 22 9.93 -8.90 -7.51
N VAL A 23 9.97 -9.96 -8.31
CA VAL A 23 9.71 -11.34 -7.88
C VAL A 23 10.92 -12.23 -8.16
N THR A 24 11.09 -13.26 -7.35
CA THR A 24 12.20 -14.20 -7.49
C THR A 24 11.83 -15.31 -8.45
N VAL A 25 12.67 -15.55 -9.46
CA VAL A 25 12.49 -16.64 -10.43
C VAL A 25 13.68 -17.60 -10.44
N VAL A 26 13.40 -18.85 -10.79
CA VAL A 26 14.41 -19.88 -11.09
C VAL A 26 14.31 -20.22 -12.58
N PRO A 27 15.32 -19.84 -13.40
CA PRO A 27 15.33 -20.16 -14.82
C PRO A 27 15.50 -21.67 -15.05
N ARG A 28 14.86 -22.19 -16.10
CA ARG A 28 14.99 -23.59 -16.54
C ARG A 28 16.01 -23.79 -17.65
N GLN A 29 16.42 -22.69 -18.29
CA GLN A 29 17.41 -22.66 -19.36
C GLN A 29 18.29 -21.42 -19.24
N ARG A 30 19.48 -21.45 -19.84
CA ARG A 30 20.36 -20.28 -19.92
C ARG A 30 19.73 -19.22 -20.83
N LEU A 31 19.54 -18.01 -20.33
CA LEU A 31 19.06 -16.85 -21.08
C LEU A 31 20.11 -15.75 -21.06
N GLU A 32 20.45 -15.26 -22.24
CA GLU A 32 21.34 -14.12 -22.39
C GLU A 32 20.63 -12.82 -21.97
N SER A 33 21.43 -11.82 -21.61
CA SER A 33 20.96 -10.47 -21.29
C SER A 33 20.22 -9.85 -22.47
N ILE A 34 19.19 -9.07 -22.17
CA ILE A 34 18.44 -8.27 -23.15
C ILE A 34 18.62 -6.80 -22.78
N ASP A 35 19.02 -5.98 -23.74
CA ASP A 35 19.18 -4.55 -23.54
C ASP A 35 17.82 -3.86 -23.75
N LEU A 36 17.21 -3.40 -22.65
CA LEU A 36 15.94 -2.68 -22.65
C LEU A 36 16.17 -1.19 -22.41
N LEU A 37 15.15 -0.37 -22.68
CA LEU A 37 15.18 1.07 -22.38
C LEU A 37 15.43 1.37 -20.90
N GLY A 38 14.92 0.52 -20.00
CA GLY A 38 15.11 0.62 -18.55
C GLY A 38 16.42 0.01 -18.04
N GLY A 39 17.32 -0.43 -18.92
CA GLY A 39 18.56 -1.10 -18.57
C GLY A 39 18.63 -2.55 -19.06
N THR A 40 19.78 -3.18 -18.83
CA THR A 40 20.02 -4.56 -19.26
C THR A 40 19.45 -5.56 -18.25
N THR A 41 18.83 -6.63 -18.74
CA THR A 41 18.33 -7.69 -17.86
C THR A 41 19.48 -8.59 -17.39
N PRO A 42 19.42 -9.15 -16.16
CA PRO A 42 20.48 -10.03 -15.69
C PRO A 42 20.53 -11.31 -16.53
N THR A 43 21.73 -11.81 -16.83
CA THR A 43 21.88 -13.10 -17.49
C THR A 43 21.37 -14.21 -16.58
N LEU A 44 20.45 -15.04 -17.08
CA LEU A 44 19.80 -16.07 -16.26
C LEU A 44 20.47 -17.42 -16.50
N ARG A 45 20.98 -18.05 -15.42
CA ARG A 45 21.63 -19.36 -15.47
C ARG A 45 20.96 -20.32 -14.48
N PRO A 46 20.42 -21.46 -14.93
CA PRO A 46 19.87 -22.45 -14.02
C PRO A 46 20.94 -23.03 -13.08
N PRO A 47 20.62 -23.36 -11.82
CA PRO A 47 19.37 -23.11 -11.09
C PRO A 47 19.40 -21.80 -10.26
N HIS A 48 20.24 -20.82 -10.64
CA HIS A 48 20.46 -19.62 -9.84
C HIS A 48 19.23 -18.71 -9.80
N ARG A 49 18.79 -18.36 -8.59
CA ARG A 49 17.68 -17.43 -8.36
C ARG A 49 18.04 -16.03 -8.83
N ASN A 50 17.11 -15.33 -9.46
CA ASN A 50 17.27 -13.94 -9.85
C ASN A 50 15.98 -13.18 -9.59
N ASN A 51 16.10 -11.91 -9.21
CA ASN A 51 14.95 -11.02 -9.05
C ASN A 51 14.69 -10.31 -10.37
N LEU A 52 13.47 -10.43 -10.89
CA LEU A 52 13.04 -9.82 -12.13
C LEU A 52 11.73 -9.06 -11.91
N PRO A 53 11.44 -8.02 -12.72
CA PRO A 53 10.11 -7.43 -12.77
C PRO A 53 9.04 -8.50 -13.07
N LEU A 54 7.88 -8.35 -12.44
CA LEU A 54 6.78 -9.31 -12.49
C LEU A 54 6.28 -9.55 -13.92
N TRP A 55 6.18 -8.52 -14.78
CA TRP A 55 5.82 -8.71 -16.20
C TRP A 55 6.76 -9.69 -16.92
N LEU A 56 8.07 -9.59 -16.67
CA LEU A 56 9.09 -10.42 -17.31
C LEU A 56 9.04 -11.84 -16.74
N ALA A 57 8.85 -11.98 -15.43
CA ALA A 57 8.69 -13.26 -14.77
C ALA A 57 7.48 -14.03 -15.32
N ILE A 58 6.32 -13.36 -15.46
CA ILE A 58 5.10 -13.94 -16.03
C ILE A 58 5.32 -14.33 -17.50
N LEU A 59 5.99 -13.49 -18.29
CA LEU A 59 6.32 -13.79 -19.69
C LEU A 59 7.17 -15.06 -19.79
N LEU A 60 8.22 -15.19 -18.97
CA LEU A 60 9.08 -16.37 -18.95
C LEU A 60 8.36 -17.63 -18.44
N LYS A 61 7.46 -17.48 -17.46
CA LYS A 61 6.60 -18.57 -16.97
C LYS A 61 5.64 -19.07 -18.05
N LYS A 62 4.95 -18.17 -18.76
CA LYS A 62 4.08 -18.52 -19.90
C LYS A 62 4.83 -19.28 -21.01
N GLN A 63 6.10 -18.93 -21.23
CA GLN A 63 6.98 -19.62 -22.17
C GLN A 63 7.61 -20.92 -21.61
N ARG A 64 7.30 -21.30 -20.36
CA ARG A 64 7.89 -22.46 -19.65
C ARG A 64 9.42 -22.39 -19.49
N ARG A 65 9.99 -21.19 -19.47
CA ARG A 65 11.44 -20.95 -19.39
C ARG A 65 11.93 -20.64 -17.97
N ALA A 66 11.02 -20.35 -17.04
CA ALA A 66 11.32 -20.12 -15.63
C ALA A 66 10.15 -20.60 -14.76
N ASN A 67 10.45 -20.95 -13.52
CA ASN A 67 9.47 -21.12 -12.44
C ASN A 67 9.58 -19.90 -11.51
N ILE A 68 8.45 -19.48 -10.95
CA ILE A 68 8.41 -18.37 -10.00
C ILE A 68 8.51 -18.95 -8.60
N VAL A 69 9.32 -18.36 -7.73
CA VAL A 69 9.35 -18.71 -6.31
C VAL A 69 8.36 -17.79 -5.61
N PRO A 70 7.28 -18.33 -5.01
CA PRO A 70 6.29 -17.48 -4.33
C PRO A 70 6.93 -16.78 -3.12
N PRO A 71 6.56 -15.52 -2.86
CA PRO A 71 7.06 -14.83 -1.67
C PRO A 71 6.51 -15.48 -0.39
N PRO A 72 7.26 -15.48 0.72
CA PRO A 72 6.87 -16.21 1.94
C PRO A 72 5.55 -15.78 2.57
N TRP A 73 5.13 -14.51 2.40
CA TRP A 73 3.84 -14.01 2.90
C TRP A 73 2.63 -14.60 2.16
N LEU A 74 2.82 -15.12 0.93
CA LEU A 74 1.76 -15.75 0.13
C LEU A 74 1.57 -17.24 0.49
N HIS A 75 2.28 -17.74 1.50
CA HIS A 75 2.08 -19.10 2.01
C HIS A 75 0.75 -19.18 2.80
N PRO A 76 -0.02 -20.28 2.72
CA PRO A 76 -1.29 -20.42 3.44
C PRO A 76 -1.16 -20.17 4.95
N ASP A 77 -0.12 -20.70 5.59
CA ASP A 77 0.09 -20.49 7.03
C ASP A 77 0.40 -19.02 7.36
N SER A 78 1.22 -18.35 6.55
CA SER A 78 1.50 -16.92 6.70
C SER A 78 0.22 -16.08 6.58
N LEU A 79 -0.64 -16.40 5.60
CA LEU A 79 -1.91 -15.70 5.40
C LEU A 79 -2.88 -15.92 6.58
N ARG A 80 -2.95 -17.14 7.11
CA ARG A 80 -3.74 -17.41 8.33
C ARG A 80 -3.25 -16.60 9.52
N ASP A 81 -1.94 -16.53 9.71
CA ASP A 81 -1.33 -15.78 10.80
C ASP A 81 -1.60 -14.28 10.66
N ILE A 82 -1.50 -13.74 9.44
CA ILE A 82 -1.83 -12.35 9.13
C ILE A 82 -3.32 -12.06 9.41
N ILE A 83 -4.23 -12.92 8.94
CA ILE A 83 -5.68 -12.76 9.18
C ILE A 83 -5.98 -12.82 10.68
N ASN A 84 -5.41 -13.78 11.41
CA ASN A 84 -5.56 -13.91 12.85
C ASN A 84 -5.04 -12.66 13.58
N HIS A 85 -3.88 -12.14 13.17
CA HIS A 85 -3.35 -10.90 13.71
C HIS A 85 -4.30 -9.72 13.49
N GLU A 86 -4.85 -9.58 12.28
CA GLU A 86 -5.75 -8.47 11.93
C GLU A 86 -7.15 -8.55 12.56
N ILE A 87 -7.61 -9.73 12.98
CA ILE A 87 -8.91 -9.93 13.63
C ILE A 87 -8.78 -9.92 15.15
N ASN A 88 -7.83 -10.67 15.70
CA ASN A 88 -7.75 -10.96 17.14
C ASN A 88 -6.71 -10.12 17.89
N ILE A 89 -5.59 -9.77 17.26
CA ILE A 89 -4.45 -9.12 17.96
C ILE A 89 -4.52 -7.60 17.79
N ASP A 90 -4.59 -7.11 16.55
CA ASP A 90 -4.72 -5.70 16.22
C ASP A 90 -5.93 -5.44 15.31
N PRO A 91 -7.14 -5.34 15.89
CA PRO A 91 -8.37 -5.12 15.13
C PRO A 91 -8.49 -3.69 14.57
N LYS A 92 -7.70 -2.74 15.09
CA LYS A 92 -7.76 -1.33 14.66
C LYS A 92 -6.72 -1.01 13.58
N GLY A 93 -5.52 -1.58 13.69
CA GLY A 93 -4.43 -1.42 12.74
C GLY A 93 -4.46 -2.42 11.60
N TRP A 94 -3.51 -2.28 10.69
CA TRP A 94 -3.28 -3.17 9.55
C TRP A 94 -2.05 -4.03 9.81
N ALA A 95 -1.92 -5.16 9.11
CA ALA A 95 -0.64 -5.86 9.07
C ALA A 95 0.47 -4.89 8.65
N PRO A 96 1.62 -4.89 9.36
CA PRO A 96 2.67 -3.92 9.09
C PRO A 96 3.24 -4.12 7.68
N PRO A 97 3.64 -3.03 6.99
CA PRO A 97 4.37 -3.15 5.74
C PRO A 97 5.74 -3.81 5.99
N PRO A 98 6.32 -4.49 4.99
CA PRO A 98 7.65 -5.08 5.12
C PRO A 98 8.68 -4.04 5.54
N PRO A 99 9.62 -4.39 6.43
CA PRO A 99 10.65 -3.46 6.84
C PRO A 99 11.56 -3.13 5.66
N PRO A 100 12.17 -1.93 5.65
CA PRO A 100 13.14 -1.58 4.63
C PRO A 100 14.29 -2.62 4.63
N PRO A 101 14.84 -2.97 3.45
CA PRO A 101 15.89 -3.97 3.37
C PRO A 101 17.12 -3.52 4.15
N VAL A 102 17.65 -4.42 4.99
CA VAL A 102 18.85 -4.19 5.82
C VAL A 102 19.88 -5.29 5.57
N ARG A 103 21.16 -4.92 5.60
CA ARG A 103 22.31 -5.81 5.54
C ARG A 103 23.09 -5.71 6.85
N GLY A 104 23.34 -6.84 7.48
CA GLY A 104 24.30 -6.91 8.58
C GLY A 104 25.71 -6.64 8.08
N ASP A 105 26.44 -5.74 8.73
CA ASP A 105 27.89 -5.67 8.60
C ASP A 105 28.56 -6.73 9.49
N GLY A 106 29.82 -7.07 9.19
CA GLY A 106 30.59 -8.04 9.98
C GLY A 106 30.89 -7.59 11.42
N GLN A 107 30.44 -6.38 11.80
CA GLN A 107 30.58 -5.80 13.13
C GLN A 107 29.28 -5.87 13.94
N GLY A 108 28.22 -6.48 13.41
CA GLY A 108 26.95 -6.67 14.11
C GLY A 108 25.98 -5.49 14.00
N ASN A 109 26.26 -4.48 13.16
CA ASN A 109 25.31 -3.41 12.86
C ASN A 109 24.48 -3.75 11.62
N ALA A 110 23.22 -3.32 11.60
CA ALA A 110 22.38 -3.38 10.42
C ALA A 110 22.45 -2.04 9.66
N ARG A 111 22.88 -2.06 8.40
CA ARG A 111 22.82 -0.90 7.50
C ARG A 111 21.70 -1.11 6.48
N ARG A 112 20.99 -0.06 6.11
CA ARG A 112 20.00 -0.16 5.01
C ARG A 112 20.71 -0.60 3.74
N LEU A 113 20.25 -1.68 3.11
CA LEU A 113 20.86 -2.23 1.91
C LEU A 113 20.46 -1.36 0.72
N ASN A 114 21.46 -0.82 0.03
CA ASN A 114 21.25 -0.12 -1.23
C ASN A 114 21.74 -1.01 -2.39
N PRO A 115 20.85 -1.61 -3.22
CA PRO A 115 21.25 -2.64 -4.18
C PRO A 115 22.16 -2.16 -5.33
N PHE A 116 22.29 -0.84 -5.55
CA PHE A 116 22.87 -0.28 -6.78
C PHE A 116 24.22 0.44 -6.62
N GLY A 117 24.87 0.41 -5.45
CA GLY A 117 26.23 0.93 -5.27
C GLY A 117 26.41 2.46 -5.42
N MET A 118 25.37 3.18 -5.82
CA MET A 118 25.19 4.63 -5.64
C MET A 118 24.22 4.89 -4.49
N ASP A 119 24.32 6.06 -3.90
CA ASP A 119 23.65 6.55 -2.68
C ASP A 119 22.10 6.61 -2.74
N ASP A 120 21.45 6.07 -3.77
CA ASP A 120 20.00 6.18 -3.97
C ASP A 120 19.24 4.94 -3.49
N THR A 121 18.80 5.00 -2.23
CA THR A 121 17.96 3.97 -1.61
C THR A 121 16.63 3.84 -2.36
N VAL A 122 16.33 2.65 -2.85
CA VAL A 122 15.00 2.33 -3.39
C VAL A 122 14.03 2.13 -2.23
N LEU A 123 13.30 3.19 -1.87
CA LEU A 123 12.49 3.26 -0.65
C LEU A 123 10.99 3.00 -0.87
N SER A 124 10.54 2.80 -2.10
CA SER A 124 9.12 2.68 -2.38
C SER A 124 8.80 1.58 -3.41
N PRO A 125 7.64 0.91 -3.25
CA PRO A 125 7.02 0.14 -4.32
C PRO A 125 6.91 0.96 -5.62
N PRO A 126 6.96 0.31 -6.80
CA PRO A 126 7.08 -1.13 -7.00
C PRO A 126 8.53 -1.67 -6.96
N PHE A 127 9.52 -0.81 -6.69
CA PHE A 127 10.93 -1.19 -6.80
C PHE A 127 11.52 -1.76 -5.48
N LEU A 128 10.74 -1.75 -4.40
CA LEU A 128 11.10 -2.38 -3.14
C LEU A 128 11.07 -3.91 -3.29
N PRO A 129 12.06 -4.69 -2.83
CA PRO A 129 12.06 -6.15 -2.96
C PRO A 129 11.09 -6.87 -2.00
N SER A 130 9.89 -6.34 -1.81
CA SER A 130 8.84 -6.86 -0.90
C SER A 130 8.13 -8.12 -1.40
N CYS A 131 8.26 -8.45 -2.69
CA CYS A 131 7.58 -9.58 -3.31
C CYS A 131 8.57 -10.70 -3.73
N THR A 132 9.76 -10.69 -3.13
CA THR A 132 10.85 -11.65 -3.40
C THR A 132 10.84 -12.82 -2.41
N SER A 133 11.68 -13.84 -2.65
CA SER A 133 11.83 -14.98 -1.73
C SER A 133 12.38 -14.59 -0.35
N GLU A 134 13.00 -13.43 -0.24
CA GLU A 134 13.58 -12.88 1.00
C GLU A 134 12.59 -11.99 1.76
N ALA A 135 11.36 -11.84 1.26
CA ALA A 135 10.34 -11.05 1.93
C ALA A 135 9.92 -11.70 3.26
N PRO A 136 9.64 -10.90 4.30
CA PRO A 136 9.16 -11.43 5.58
C PRO A 136 7.78 -12.10 5.41
N PRO A 137 7.52 -13.25 6.07
CA PRO A 137 6.25 -13.96 5.95
C PRO A 137 5.08 -13.24 6.65
N GLY A 138 5.34 -12.48 7.71
CA GLY A 138 4.31 -11.81 8.51
C GLY A 138 4.00 -10.36 8.13
N ALA A 139 4.44 -9.89 6.96
CA ALA A 139 4.21 -8.51 6.52
C ALA A 139 3.64 -8.49 5.10
N LEU A 140 2.69 -7.57 4.86
CA LEU A 140 2.02 -7.44 3.55
C LEU A 140 2.65 -6.30 2.73
N PRO A 141 3.13 -6.58 1.49
CA PRO A 141 3.57 -5.55 0.56
C PRO A 141 2.47 -4.57 0.16
N HIS A 142 2.85 -3.43 -0.42
CA HIS A 142 1.86 -2.44 -0.89
C HIS A 142 0.97 -2.99 -2.02
N HIS A 143 1.52 -3.76 -2.96
CA HIS A 143 0.78 -4.40 -4.05
C HIS A 143 0.44 -5.88 -3.77
N TRP A 144 0.20 -6.24 -2.49
CA TRP A 144 0.03 -7.64 -2.09
C TRP A 144 -1.09 -8.36 -2.86
N PHE A 145 -2.20 -7.67 -3.13
CA PHE A 145 -3.37 -8.26 -3.75
C PHE A 145 -3.16 -8.49 -5.25
N GLU A 146 -2.61 -7.49 -5.93
CA GLU A 146 -2.34 -7.51 -7.36
C GLU A 146 -1.27 -8.55 -7.71
N VAL A 147 -0.18 -8.59 -6.92
CA VAL A 147 0.86 -9.61 -7.08
C VAL A 147 0.27 -11.00 -6.87
N ALA A 148 -0.54 -11.20 -5.83
CA ALA A 148 -1.15 -12.49 -5.54
C ALA A 148 -2.07 -12.96 -6.68
N GLU A 149 -2.97 -12.09 -7.16
CA GLU A 149 -3.88 -12.41 -8.27
C GLU A 149 -3.12 -12.76 -9.55
N MET A 150 -2.11 -11.97 -9.94
CA MET A 150 -1.33 -12.25 -11.14
C MET A 150 -0.53 -13.55 -11.05
N LEU A 151 0.06 -13.85 -9.88
CA LEU A 151 0.78 -15.09 -9.64
C LEU A 151 -0.17 -16.30 -9.62
N LEU A 152 -1.33 -16.20 -8.99
CA LEU A 152 -2.32 -17.28 -8.97
C LEU A 152 -2.93 -17.55 -10.34
N ALA A 153 -3.05 -16.52 -11.19
CA ALA A 153 -3.56 -16.64 -12.55
C ALA A 153 -2.55 -17.30 -13.53
N HIS A 154 -1.24 -17.08 -13.33
CA HIS A 154 -0.22 -17.49 -14.31
C HIS A 154 0.83 -18.49 -13.80
N ALA A 155 0.99 -18.60 -12.49
CA ALA A 155 1.94 -19.46 -11.80
C ALA A 155 1.33 -20.19 -10.61
N GLY A 156 0.01 -20.49 -10.66
CA GLY A 156 -0.68 -21.22 -9.60
C GLY A 156 -0.17 -22.64 -9.34
N ASP A 157 0.60 -23.21 -10.27
CA ASP A 157 1.32 -24.48 -10.14
C ASP A 157 2.62 -24.37 -9.32
N ASP A 158 3.19 -23.17 -9.19
CA ASP A 158 4.37 -22.90 -8.35
C ASP A 158 3.99 -22.55 -6.89
N ILE A 159 2.69 -22.36 -6.61
CA ILE A 159 2.17 -21.93 -5.30
C ILE A 159 1.62 -23.13 -4.51
N THR A 160 2.08 -23.28 -3.26
CA THR A 160 1.56 -24.26 -2.30
C THR A 160 0.07 -24.02 -2.04
N SER A 161 -0.76 -25.07 -2.21
CA SER A 161 -2.21 -25.01 -1.94
C SER A 161 -2.92 -23.80 -2.58
N SER A 162 -2.73 -23.56 -3.88
CA SER A 162 -3.23 -22.34 -4.55
C SER A 162 -4.75 -22.11 -4.45
N SER A 163 -5.57 -23.16 -4.27
CA SER A 163 -7.02 -23.02 -4.03
C SER A 163 -7.31 -22.42 -2.66
N GLU A 164 -6.59 -22.87 -1.65
CA GLU A 164 -6.68 -22.40 -0.27
C GLU A 164 -6.18 -20.96 -0.15
N VAL A 165 -5.04 -20.65 -0.77
CA VAL A 165 -4.50 -19.28 -0.86
C VAL A 165 -5.54 -18.32 -1.47
N ARG A 166 -6.23 -18.70 -2.55
CA ARG A 166 -7.33 -17.89 -3.11
C ARG A 166 -8.47 -17.64 -2.12
N SER A 167 -8.77 -18.60 -1.26
CA SER A 167 -9.80 -18.41 -0.23
C SER A 167 -9.32 -17.42 0.82
N LEU A 168 -8.12 -17.64 1.37
CA LEU A 168 -7.54 -16.79 2.41
C LEU A 168 -7.36 -15.34 1.94
N LEU A 169 -6.97 -15.11 0.68
CA LEU A 169 -6.86 -13.75 0.12
C LEU A 169 -8.22 -13.04 0.04
N ARG A 170 -9.31 -13.74 -0.28
CA ARG A 170 -10.66 -13.17 -0.26
C ARG A 170 -11.10 -12.84 1.16
N ASP A 171 -10.85 -13.75 2.11
CA ASP A 171 -11.16 -13.52 3.51
C ASP A 171 -10.39 -12.29 4.05
N LEU A 172 -9.10 -12.19 3.72
CA LEU A 172 -8.26 -11.05 4.06
C LEU A 172 -8.76 -9.74 3.41
N GLN A 173 -9.12 -9.76 2.12
CA GLN A 173 -9.69 -8.60 1.43
C GLN A 173 -11.01 -8.15 2.09
N GLU A 174 -11.87 -9.08 2.52
CA GLU A 174 -13.13 -8.76 3.19
C GLU A 174 -12.91 -8.13 4.57
N VAL A 175 -12.04 -8.73 5.39
CA VAL A 175 -11.63 -8.18 6.70
C VAL A 175 -11.11 -6.76 6.54
N ARG A 176 -10.25 -6.56 5.53
CA ARG A 176 -9.60 -5.29 5.26
C ARG A 176 -10.56 -4.25 4.69
N ALA A 177 -11.46 -4.63 3.79
CA ALA A 177 -12.52 -3.74 3.29
C ALA A 177 -13.49 -3.30 4.40
N ALA A 178 -13.83 -4.20 5.33
CA ALA A 178 -14.63 -3.85 6.51
C ALA A 178 -13.91 -2.83 7.40
N LYS A 179 -12.62 -3.05 7.68
CA LYS A 179 -11.77 -2.15 8.47
C LYS A 179 -11.61 -0.77 7.82
N MET A 180 -11.45 -0.70 6.49
CA MET A 180 -11.40 0.57 5.73
C MET A 180 -12.69 1.38 5.86
N ARG A 181 -13.86 0.72 5.91
CA ARG A 181 -15.14 1.41 6.12
C ARG A 181 -15.24 1.91 7.57
N SER A 182 -14.89 1.07 8.55
CA SER A 182 -14.94 1.44 9.96
C SER A 182 -13.96 2.55 10.34
N SER A 183 -12.81 2.68 9.67
CA SER A 183 -11.85 3.76 9.94
C SER A 183 -12.43 5.14 9.63
N THR A 184 -13.31 5.25 8.63
CA THR A 184 -13.97 6.54 8.28
C THR A 184 -15.01 6.97 9.31
N ALA A 185 -15.65 6.04 10.02
CA ALA A 185 -16.60 6.37 11.08
C ALA A 185 -15.92 7.11 12.26
N GLN A 186 -14.62 6.90 12.46
CA GLN A 186 -13.86 7.61 13.51
C GLN A 186 -13.67 9.11 13.19
N LEU A 187 -13.90 9.54 11.94
CA LEU A 187 -13.84 10.95 11.55
C LEU A 187 -15.08 11.74 12.05
N GLU A 188 -16.14 11.06 12.51
CA GLU A 188 -17.34 11.70 13.05
C GLU A 188 -17.05 12.47 14.35
N SER A 189 -16.05 12.06 15.13
CA SER A 189 -15.70 12.72 16.40
C SER A 189 -14.86 14.00 16.27
N GLY A 190 -14.53 14.42 15.05
CA GLY A 190 -13.86 15.71 14.80
C GLY A 190 -12.73 15.66 13.77
N VAL A 191 -12.42 16.83 13.22
CA VAL A 191 -11.50 17.08 12.08
C VAL A 191 -10.01 16.85 12.43
N ASP A 192 -9.67 16.67 13.71
CA ASP A 192 -8.27 16.60 14.20
C ASP A 192 -7.66 15.18 14.19
N GLY A 193 -8.42 14.18 13.72
CA GLY A 193 -7.95 12.79 13.64
C GLY A 193 -7.05 12.53 12.43
N VAL A 194 -5.74 12.33 12.64
CA VAL A 194 -4.86 11.78 11.61
C VAL A 194 -5.20 10.29 11.39
N MET A 195 -5.85 9.96 10.28
CA MET A 195 -6.07 8.57 9.88
C MET A 195 -4.76 7.93 9.43
N SER A 196 -4.26 6.94 10.17
CA SER A 196 -3.09 6.16 9.75
C SER A 196 -3.46 5.20 8.62
N LEU A 197 -2.85 5.38 7.46
CA LEU A 197 -2.94 4.47 6.31
C LEU A 197 -1.74 3.51 6.23
N ARG A 198 -0.99 3.36 7.33
CA ARG A 198 0.17 2.47 7.36
C ARG A 198 -0.29 1.02 7.19
N GLY A 199 0.23 0.37 6.15
CA GLY A 199 -0.07 -1.01 5.84
C GLY A 199 -1.23 -1.20 4.88
N VAL A 200 -1.93 -0.14 4.46
CA VAL A 200 -2.98 -0.21 3.43
C VAL A 200 -2.37 -0.48 2.05
N GLY A 201 -2.98 -1.40 1.30
CA GLY A 201 -2.55 -1.80 -0.03
C GLY A 201 -2.99 -0.83 -1.14
N ALA A 202 -2.37 -0.95 -2.31
CA ALA A 202 -2.63 -0.08 -3.46
C ALA A 202 -4.06 -0.24 -3.99
N MET A 203 -4.54 -1.48 -4.20
CA MET A 203 -5.93 -1.77 -4.62
C MET A 203 -6.94 -1.19 -3.63
N GLU A 204 -6.70 -1.40 -2.34
CA GLU A 204 -7.59 -0.95 -1.27
C GLU A 204 -7.71 0.57 -1.27
N LEU A 205 -6.60 1.28 -1.48
CA LEU A 205 -6.61 2.73 -1.66
C LEU A 205 -7.34 3.13 -2.93
N ALA A 206 -7.07 2.51 -4.08
CA ALA A 206 -7.72 2.86 -5.34
C ALA A 206 -9.26 2.73 -5.26
N GLU A 207 -9.76 1.67 -4.63
CA GLU A 207 -11.20 1.44 -4.46
C GLU A 207 -11.84 2.37 -3.43
N SER A 208 -11.16 2.63 -2.30
CA SER A 208 -11.72 3.43 -1.20
C SER A 208 -11.52 4.94 -1.35
N ARG A 209 -10.55 5.39 -2.17
CA ARG A 209 -10.11 6.79 -2.26
C ARG A 209 -11.26 7.76 -2.53
N GLY A 210 -12.11 7.46 -3.50
CA GLY A 210 -13.21 8.35 -3.88
C GLY A 210 -14.18 8.58 -2.72
N PHE A 211 -14.51 7.51 -1.98
CA PHE A 211 -15.37 7.56 -0.82
C PHE A 211 -14.70 8.33 0.35
N VAL A 212 -13.48 7.95 0.71
CA VAL A 212 -12.75 8.54 1.85
C VAL A 212 -12.55 10.04 1.65
N ILE A 213 -12.11 10.46 0.46
CA ILE A 213 -11.92 11.89 0.15
C ILE A 213 -13.27 12.63 0.22
N GLY A 214 -14.36 12.02 -0.28
CA GLY A 214 -15.69 12.61 -0.19
C GLY A 214 -16.13 12.84 1.25
N VAL A 215 -15.92 11.88 2.14
CA VAL A 215 -16.24 12.00 3.58
C VAL A 215 -15.38 13.09 4.24
N VAL A 216 -14.06 13.04 4.04
CA VAL A 216 -13.12 14.00 4.64
C VAL A 216 -13.41 15.43 4.18
N GLU A 217 -13.66 15.65 2.89
CA GLU A 217 -13.99 16.97 2.36
C GLU A 217 -15.36 17.45 2.88
N GLY A 218 -16.34 16.55 3.01
CA GLY A 218 -17.62 16.86 3.63
C GLY A 218 -17.48 17.32 5.09
N VAL A 219 -16.75 16.55 5.90
CA VAL A 219 -16.46 16.87 7.31
C VAL A 219 -15.68 18.18 7.42
N ARG A 220 -14.68 18.39 6.55
CA ARG A 220 -13.92 19.65 6.48
C ARG A 220 -14.81 20.85 6.17
N LYS A 221 -15.71 20.73 5.20
CA LYS A 221 -16.62 21.81 4.80
C LYS A 221 -17.60 22.16 5.92
N ILE A 222 -18.14 21.15 6.61
CA ILE A 222 -19.03 21.35 7.76
C ILE A 222 -18.25 22.04 8.89
N GLY A 223 -17.08 21.51 9.26
CA GLY A 223 -16.24 22.08 10.31
C GLY A 223 -15.84 23.53 10.04
N ALA A 224 -15.46 23.86 8.80
CA ALA A 224 -15.15 25.23 8.39
C ALA A 224 -16.38 26.15 8.49
N SER A 225 -17.56 25.68 8.09
CA SER A 225 -18.80 26.46 8.18
C SER A 225 -19.18 26.75 9.63
N VAL A 226 -19.08 25.74 10.51
CA VAL A 226 -19.36 25.89 11.95
C VAL A 226 -18.38 26.86 12.62
N GLU A 227 -17.09 26.78 12.32
CA GLU A 227 -16.09 27.70 12.87
C GLU A 227 -16.28 29.14 12.40
N VAL A 228 -16.71 29.35 11.15
CA VAL A 228 -17.06 30.69 10.65
C VAL A 228 -18.26 31.26 11.40
N SER A 229 -19.36 30.49 11.54
CA SER A 229 -20.53 30.94 12.30
C SER A 229 -20.20 31.27 13.76
N ARG A 230 -19.33 30.48 14.39
CA ARG A 230 -18.87 30.75 15.77
C ARG A 230 -18.10 32.08 15.86
N ARG A 231 -17.23 32.37 14.88
CA ARG A 231 -16.49 33.65 14.85
C ARG A 231 -17.41 34.84 14.61
N GLU A 232 -18.39 34.71 13.74
CA GLU A 232 -19.40 35.76 13.50
C GLU A 232 -20.20 36.06 14.78
N GLU A 233 -20.61 35.03 15.52
CA GLU A 233 -21.30 35.19 16.82
C GLU A 233 -20.41 35.85 17.89
N ASP A 234 -19.13 35.49 17.95
CA ASP A 234 -18.16 36.08 18.88
C ASP A 234 -17.87 37.56 18.53
N GLU A 235 -17.76 37.88 17.23
CA GLU A 235 -17.62 39.26 16.74
C GLU A 235 -18.88 40.11 17.02
N GLU A 236 -20.07 39.55 16.83
CA GLU A 236 -21.33 40.23 17.16
C GLU A 236 -21.48 40.51 18.66
N ARG A 237 -21.07 39.57 19.52
CA ARG A 237 -21.06 39.79 20.98
C ARG A 237 -20.05 40.86 21.38
N ALA A 238 -18.82 40.78 20.86
CA ALA A 238 -17.79 41.77 21.15
C ALA A 238 -18.21 43.18 20.69
N GLY A 239 -18.91 43.29 19.55
CA GLY A 239 -19.49 44.54 19.08
C GLY A 239 -20.53 45.10 20.06
N ARG A 240 -21.49 44.28 20.50
CA ARG A 240 -22.53 44.69 21.46
C ARG A 240 -21.97 45.12 22.82
N GLU A 241 -20.97 44.39 23.35
CA GLU A 241 -20.30 44.77 24.60
C GLU A 241 -19.52 46.08 24.47
N SER A 242 -18.96 46.37 23.28
CA SER A 242 -18.28 47.65 23.03
C SER A 242 -19.24 48.83 22.91
N ASP A 243 -20.41 48.61 22.30
CA ASP A 243 -21.45 49.64 22.16
C ASP A 243 -22.06 49.99 23.54
N GLU A 244 -22.39 48.98 24.36
CA GLU A 244 -22.91 49.18 25.73
C GLU A 244 -21.91 49.89 26.66
N ALA A 245 -20.61 49.59 26.55
CA ALA A 245 -19.57 50.28 27.33
C ALA A 245 -19.35 51.74 26.88
N SER A 246 -19.60 52.06 25.61
CA SER A 246 -19.48 53.43 25.08
C SER A 246 -20.63 54.35 25.51
N ASP A 247 -21.83 53.78 25.70
CA ASP A 247 -23.01 54.52 26.16
C ASP A 247 -22.95 54.83 27.67
N GLU A 248 -22.27 54.00 28.48
CA GLU A 248 -22.04 54.28 29.92
C GLU A 248 -21.01 55.40 30.18
N ASP A 249 -20.01 55.60 29.30
CA ASP A 249 -18.99 56.67 29.42
C ASP A 249 -19.51 58.05 28.97
N MET A 250 -20.60 58.08 28.19
CA MET A 250 -21.25 59.31 27.71
C MET A 250 -22.36 59.81 28.67
N GLY A 251 -22.54 59.16 29.82
CA GLY A 251 -23.60 59.40 30.80
C GLY A 251 -23.26 60.29 32.01
N LEU A 252 -22.23 61.15 31.93
CA LEU A 252 -21.89 62.14 32.99
C LEU A 252 -22.08 63.60 32.53
#